data_AF-A0A2E0R3L0-F1
#
_entry.id   AF-A0A2E0R3L0-F1
#
_cell.length_a   1.000
_cell.length_b   1.000
_cell.length_c   1.000
_cell.angle_alpha   90.00
_cell.angle_beta   90.00
_cell.angle_gamma   90.00
#
_symmetry.space_group_name_H-M   'P 1'
#
loop_
_entity.id
_entity.type
_entity.pdbx_description
1 polymer ?
#
loop_
_entity_poly.entity_id
_entity_poly.type
_entity_poly.pdbx_seq_one_letter_code
_entity_poly.pdbx_strand_id
1 'polypeptide(L)' 'MKQELEANLADLRVYRMPFGRFRDRKLYTLPYEYLHWFVEKGDGFPDGRLGELMEFVYHTKANGAEVIFSKLGK' A
#
# COMPACT_ATOMS: atom_id res chain seq x y z
N MET A 1 -13.95 -10.82 -5.72
CA MET A 1 -12.86 -11.03 -4.73
C MET A 1 -11.51 -11.35 -5.36
N LYS A 2 -11.32 -12.44 -6.13
CA LYS A 2 -10.00 -12.76 -6.73
C LYS A 2 -9.50 -11.71 -7.76
N GLN A 3 -10.40 -11.21 -8.61
CA GLN A 3 -10.06 -10.23 -9.65
C GLN A 3 -9.55 -8.89 -9.08
N GLU A 4 -10.14 -8.45 -7.98
CA GLU A 4 -9.77 -7.20 -7.30
C GLU A 4 -8.37 -7.29 -6.67
N LEU A 5 -8.05 -8.44 -6.06
CA LEU A 5 -6.70 -8.70 -5.55
C LEU A 5 -5.65 -8.64 -6.67
N GLU A 6 -5.92 -9.27 -7.81
CA GLU A 6 -5.01 -9.26 -8.96
C GLU A 6 -4.83 -7.84 -9.53
N ALA A 7 -5.91 -7.04 -9.60
CA ALA A 7 -5.86 -5.65 -10.02
C ALA A 7 -5.02 -4.79 -9.06
N ASN A 8 -5.23 -4.92 -7.75
CA ASN A 8 -4.44 -4.20 -6.75
C ASN A 8 -2.95 -4.56 -6.85
N LEU A 9 -2.62 -5.85 -7.02
CA LEU A 9 -1.24 -6.30 -7.20
C LEU A 9 -0.61 -5.77 -8.49
N ALA A 10 -1.38 -5.65 -9.58
CA ALA A 10 -0.90 -5.06 -10.82
C ALA A 10 -0.55 -3.58 -10.63
N ASP A 11 -1.44 -2.81 -9.99
CA ASP A 11 -1.21 -1.39 -9.74
C ASP A 11 -0.04 -1.15 -8.80
N LEU A 12 0.11 -1.96 -7.75
CA LEU A 12 1.23 -1.89 -6.82
C LEU A 12 2.62 -2.07 -7.48
N ARG A 13 2.70 -2.63 -8.70
CA ARG A 13 3.97 -2.71 -9.44
C ARG A 13 4.46 -1.34 -9.92
N VAL A 14 3.53 -0.47 -10.29
CA VAL A 14 3.84 0.83 -10.93
C VAL A 14 3.64 2.00 -9.98
N TYR A 15 2.69 1.90 -9.05
CA TYR A 15 2.41 2.96 -8.10
C TYR A 15 3.57 3.20 -7.14
N ARG A 16 3.95 4.48 -7.06
CA ARG A 16 4.96 4.98 -6.13
C ARG A 16 4.34 6.05 -5.26
N MET A 17 4.85 6.14 -4.03
CA MET A 17 4.44 7.17 -3.09
C MET A 17 4.81 8.56 -3.65
N PRO A 18 3.85 9.48 -3.86
CA PRO A 18 4.14 10.78 -4.49
C PRO A 18 4.70 11.83 -3.52
N PHE A 19 4.60 11.60 -2.21
CA PHE A 19 4.99 12.57 -1.19
C PHE A 19 5.48 11.93 0.11
N GLY A 20 5.88 12.78 1.05
CA GLY A 20 6.33 12.37 2.38
C GLY A 20 7.71 11.71 2.39
N ARG A 21 8.02 11.07 3.51
CA ARG A 21 9.34 10.47 3.79
C ARG A 21 9.75 9.40 2.78
N PHE A 22 8.79 8.68 2.23
CA PHE A 22 9.02 7.56 1.32
C PHE A 22 8.70 7.89 -0.14
N ARG A 23 8.79 9.17 -0.55
CA ARG A 23 8.60 9.58 -1.95
C ARG A 23 9.41 8.68 -2.90
N ASP A 24 8.80 8.36 -4.04
CA ASP A 24 9.33 7.49 -5.12
C ASP A 24 9.52 6.01 -4.75
N ARG A 25 9.17 5.60 -3.53
CA ARG A 25 9.13 4.19 -3.13
C ARG A 25 7.83 3.52 -3.58
N LYS A 26 7.91 2.24 -3.94
CA LYS A 26 6.74 1.42 -4.25
C LYS A 26 5.86 1.27 -3.00
N LEU A 27 4.54 1.37 -3.16
CA LEU A 27 3.62 1.39 -2.01
C LEU A 27 3.74 0.13 -1.13
N TYR A 28 3.90 -1.06 -1.71
CA TYR A 28 4.05 -2.31 -0.93
C TYR A 28 5.34 -2.40 -0.10
N THR A 29 6.32 -1.53 -0.37
CA THR A 29 7.60 -1.46 0.38
C THR A 29 7.54 -0.50 1.57
N LEU A 30 6.45 0.24 1.72
CA LEU A 30 6.28 1.18 2.82
C LEU A 30 6.20 0.41 4.16
N PRO A 31 6.85 0.89 5.23
CA PRO A 31 6.72 0.30 6.56
C PRO A 31 5.28 0.37 7.06
N TYR A 32 4.89 -0.62 7.86
CA TYR A 32 3.56 -0.64 8.49
C TYR A 32 3.31 0.62 9.31
N GLU A 33 4.29 1.04 10.11
CA GLU A 33 4.20 2.19 11.02
C GLU A 33 3.97 3.49 10.25
N TYR A 34 4.55 3.60 9.05
CA TYR A 34 4.34 4.76 8.20
C TYR A 34 2.91 4.84 7.69
N LEU A 35 2.31 3.72 7.31
CA LEU A 35 0.91 3.65 6.87
C LEU A 35 -0.04 3.79 8.06
N HIS A 36 0.29 3.21 9.21
CA HIS A 36 -0.48 3.32 10.44
C HIS A 36 -0.56 4.77 10.93
N TRP A 37 0.49 5.57 10.73
CA TRP A 37 0.45 7.00 11.03
C TRP A 37 -0.67 7.74 10.29
N PHE A 38 -0.99 7.37 9.03
CA PHE A 38 -2.12 7.99 8.29
C PHE A 38 -3.47 7.66 8.94
N VAL A 39 -3.59 6.52 9.60
CA VAL A 39 -4.82 6.08 10.30
C VAL A 39 -4.93 6.72 11.68
N GLU A 40 -3.83 6.77 12.44
CA GLU A 40 -3.84 7.25 13.83
C GLU A 40 -3.70 8.77 13.98
N LYS A 41 -2.91 9.40 13.10
CA LYS A 41 -2.44 10.78 13.24
C LYS A 41 -2.65 11.64 12.00
N GLY A 42 -2.76 11.03 10.82
CA GLY A 42 -3.13 11.71 9.59
C GLY A 42 -4.65 11.86 9.43
N ASP A 43 -5.08 12.63 8.44
CA ASP A 43 -6.49 12.78 8.04
C ASP A 43 -7.02 11.54 7.27
N GLY A 44 -6.49 10.35 7.56
CA GLY A 44 -6.75 9.13 6.81
C GLY A 44 -5.88 8.98 5.55
N PHE A 45 -6.21 7.99 4.72
CA PHE A 45 -5.56 7.81 3.42
C PHE A 45 -6.12 8.83 2.39
N PRO A 46 -5.31 9.27 1.42
CA PRO A 46 -5.77 10.20 0.37
C PRO A 46 -6.93 9.63 -0.44
N ASP A 47 -7.80 10.47 -0.99
CA ASP A 47 -8.89 9.96 -1.84
C ASP A 47 -8.40 9.30 -3.14
N GLY A 48 -9.26 8.42 -3.67
CA GLY A 48 -9.09 7.76 -4.95
C GLY A 48 -8.07 6.61 -4.92
N ARG A 49 -7.57 6.26 -6.11
CA ARG A 49 -6.82 5.01 -6.30
C ARG A 49 -5.56 4.90 -5.43
N LEU A 50 -4.90 6.01 -5.13
CA LEU A 50 -3.73 6.02 -4.26
C LEU A 50 -4.09 5.57 -2.84
N GLY A 51 -5.16 6.13 -2.26
CA GLY A 51 -5.60 5.75 -0.91
C GLY A 51 -6.06 4.33 -0.82
N GLU A 52 -6.86 3.87 -1.78
CA GLU A 52 -7.31 2.48 -1.87
C GLU A 52 -6.12 1.50 -1.83
N LEU A 53 -5.05 1.80 -2.58
CA LEU A 53 -3.85 0.98 -2.60
C LEU A 53 -3.05 1.08 -1.30
N MET A 54 -2.94 2.28 -0.70
CA MET A 54 -2.28 2.48 0.60
C MET A 54 -3.01 1.72 1.72
N GLU A 55 -4.33 1.81 1.75
CA GLU A 55 -5.21 1.12 2.68
C GLU A 55 -5.11 -0.41 2.51
N PHE A 56 -5.13 -0.89 1.26
CA PHE A 56 -4.92 -2.31 0.96
C PHE A 56 -3.56 -2.81 1.47
N VAL A 57 -2.48 -2.04 1.26
CA VAL A 57 -1.15 -2.40 1.78
C VAL A 57 -1.14 -2.38 3.31
N TYR A 58 -1.75 -1.38 3.92
CA TYR A 58 -1.85 -1.24 5.37
C TYR A 58 -2.54 -2.45 6.00
N HIS A 59 -3.75 -2.80 5.54
CA HIS A 59 -4.49 -3.95 6.06
C HIS A 59 -3.78 -5.27 5.78
N THR A 60 -3.14 -5.41 4.63
CA THR A 60 -2.35 -6.62 4.32
C THR A 60 -1.23 -6.80 5.34
N LYS A 61 -0.52 -5.72 5.69
CA LYS A 61 0.56 -5.73 6.68
C LYS A 61 0.04 -5.97 8.09
N ALA A 62 -1.04 -5.28 8.47
CA ALA A 62 -1.69 -5.47 9.78
C ALA A 62 -2.10 -6.93 10.03
N ASN A 63 -2.54 -7.62 8.98
CA ASN A 63 -2.94 -9.03 9.03
C ASN A 63 -1.77 -10.03 8.88
N GLY A 64 -0.52 -9.56 8.71
CA GLY A 64 0.64 -10.42 8.47
C GLY A 64 0.65 -11.13 7.11
N ALA A 65 -0.19 -10.71 6.16
CA ALA A 65 -0.36 -11.34 4.85
C ALA A 65 0.64 -10.83 3.80
N GLU A 66 1.78 -10.27 4.20
CA GLU A 66 2.76 -9.60 3.34
C GLU A 66 3.38 -10.51 2.28
N VAL A 67 3.30 -11.83 2.48
CA VAL A 67 3.74 -12.84 1.52
C VAL A 67 3.13 -12.65 0.13
N ILE A 68 1.94 -12.05 0.02
CA ILE A 68 1.31 -11.75 -1.27
C ILE A 68 2.14 -10.78 -2.12
N PHE A 69 2.94 -9.91 -1.49
CA PHE A 69 3.79 -8.94 -2.19
C PHE A 69 5.10 -9.55 -2.72
N SER A 70 5.47 -10.76 -2.31
CA SER A 70 6.69 -11.45 -2.78
C SER A 70 6.76 -11.57 -4.30
N LYS A 71 5.62 -11.63 -4.98
CA LYS A 71 5.49 -11.71 -6.45
C LYS A 71 5.73 -10.38 -7.18
N LEU A 72 5.87 -9.28 -6.44
CA LEU A 72 6.05 -7.92 -6.99
C LEU A 72 7.53 -7.49 -7.04
N GLY A 73 8.40 -8.13 -6.25
CA GLY A 73 9.83 -7.82 -6.14
C GLY A 73 10.75 -8.62 -7.06
N LYS A 74 10.20 -9.41 -7.99
CA LYS A 74 10.94 -10.14 -9.03
C LYS A 74 10.84 -9.41 -10.37
#